data_AF-A0A316K672-F1
#
_entry.id   AF-A0A316K672-F1
#
_cell.length_a   1.000
_cell.length_b   1.000
_cell.length_c   1.000
_cell.angle_alpha   90.00
_cell.angle_beta   90.00
_cell.angle_gamma   90.00
#
_symmetry.space_group_name_H-M   'P 1'
#
loop_
_entity.id
_entity.type
_entity.pdbx_description
1 polymer ?
#
loop_
_entity_poly.entity_id
_entity_poly.type
_entity_poly.pdbx_seq_one_letter_code
_entity_poly.pdbx_strand_id
1 'polypeptide(L)'
;MKQLTYISSCALVLSLLVLVGCQKQELPYEDSNTPIFEVRGTIGNEELVVVAGDNNAYMYTSTKLVNGVRVFTGELSDGETSIEFGLFDGNIDTPNSTPEVDLQNVVLEFARRYQDPLAILDMASIVPNQNGTHVEWYINGSFAGSGEIAIYEPGKYDVCAHVTFLTGQTEQLCDEIILGYQRNANCNIDLSLGQNAIDADINPNGEPVQNVEWFLNDSSIATGMSLNYPITYGIGNKLTAKVTFANGVVREKSCFIDGTDSSQWISDFSVFEYGSTPSITPQDYQARLIIQKDGKTYRSMQADNEGSTITLLSLEPYEDNANGNSTYKAVLQIEGVVMEMSTEKMIPVNFTTAIGVEVP
;
A
#
# COMPACT_ATOMS: atom_id res chain seq x y z
N MET A 1 -84.65 -32.31 -33.23
CA MET A 1 -85.08 -32.27 -31.81
C MET A 1 -83.84 -32.52 -30.96
N LYS A 2 -83.55 -31.64 -29.98
CA LYS A 2 -82.35 -31.54 -29.09
C LYS A 2 -81.08 -30.98 -29.77
N GLN A 3 -80.69 -29.70 -29.58
CA GLN A 3 -80.10 -28.97 -28.43
C GLN A 3 -78.59 -29.21 -28.18
N LEU A 4 -77.82 -28.11 -28.28
CA LEU A 4 -76.72 -27.62 -27.39
C LEU A 4 -75.43 -28.49 -27.26
N THR A 5 -74.17 -28.04 -27.16
CA THR A 5 -73.50 -26.74 -26.87
C THR A 5 -71.95 -26.93 -26.97
N TYR A 6 -71.18 -25.84 -26.98
CA TYR A 6 -69.71 -25.71 -26.75
C TYR A 6 -68.79 -26.34 -27.84
N ILE A 7 -67.79 -25.68 -28.42
CA ILE A 7 -66.74 -24.85 -27.85
C ILE A 7 -66.36 -23.76 -28.87
N SER A 8 -66.61 -22.50 -28.52
CA SER A 8 -66.11 -21.32 -29.21
C SER A 8 -65.34 -20.50 -28.17
N SER A 9 -64.05 -20.77 -27.99
CA SER A 9 -63.14 -20.00 -27.11
C SER A 9 -61.67 -20.41 -27.30
N CYS A 10 -61.10 -20.28 -28.51
CA CYS A 10 -59.64 -20.43 -28.67
C CYS A 10 -59.00 -19.63 -29.81
N ALA A 11 -59.72 -18.73 -30.49
CA ALA A 11 -59.20 -18.05 -31.68
C ALA A 11 -59.33 -16.51 -31.64
N LEU A 12 -59.28 -15.90 -30.44
CA LEU A 12 -59.38 -14.44 -30.33
C LEU A 12 -58.63 -13.84 -29.13
N VAL A 13 -57.40 -14.32 -28.86
CA VAL A 13 -56.50 -13.73 -27.85
C VAL A 13 -55.09 -13.44 -28.42
N LEU A 14 -54.88 -13.62 -29.74
CA LEU A 14 -53.56 -13.43 -30.37
C LEU A 14 -53.47 -12.23 -31.32
N SER A 15 -54.34 -11.22 -31.15
CA SER A 15 -54.36 -10.03 -32.02
C SER A 15 -54.59 -8.70 -31.28
N LEU A 16 -54.10 -8.59 -30.04
CA LEU A 16 -54.11 -7.36 -29.25
C LEU A 16 -52.72 -7.04 -28.64
N LEU A 17 -51.65 -7.38 -29.37
CA LEU A 17 -50.30 -6.85 -29.13
C LEU A 17 -50.05 -5.69 -30.09
N VAL A 18 -50.76 -4.59 -29.85
CA VAL A 18 -50.55 -3.31 -30.53
C VAL A 18 -50.40 -2.26 -29.44
N LEU A 19 -49.15 -1.79 -29.32
CA LEU A 19 -48.77 -0.46 -28.82
C LEU A 19 -48.98 -0.20 -27.32
N VAL A 20 -48.21 -0.90 -26.48
CA VAL A 20 -47.63 -0.23 -25.31
C VAL A 20 -46.31 0.36 -25.77
N GLY A 21 -46.38 1.54 -26.40
CA GLY A 21 -45.21 2.39 -26.50
C GLY A 21 -44.83 2.79 -25.09
N CYS A 22 -43.73 2.24 -24.57
CA CYS A 22 -42.97 2.94 -23.54
C CYS A 22 -42.70 4.33 -24.13
N GLN A 23 -43.34 5.37 -23.59
CA GLN A 23 -42.69 6.67 -23.63
C GLN A 23 -41.37 6.45 -22.91
N LYS A 24 -40.28 6.39 -23.68
CA LYS A 24 -38.95 6.57 -23.13
C LYS A 24 -39.04 7.93 -22.42
N GLN A 25 -39.09 7.89 -21.09
CA GLN A 25 -38.96 9.08 -20.31
C GLN A 25 -37.53 9.54 -20.58
N GLU A 26 -37.38 10.47 -21.51
CA GLU A 26 -36.13 11.19 -21.66
C GLU A 26 -35.92 11.88 -20.32
N LEU A 27 -34.99 11.32 -19.54
CA LEU A 27 -34.41 12.02 -18.41
C LEU A 27 -33.99 13.40 -18.95
N PRO A 28 -34.19 14.48 -18.18
CA PRO A 28 -33.70 15.78 -18.59
C PRO A 28 -32.23 15.62 -18.98
N TYR A 29 -31.96 15.86 -20.25
CA TYR A 29 -30.63 15.93 -20.79
C TYR A 29 -30.00 17.15 -20.11
N GLU A 30 -29.25 16.91 -19.03
CA GLU A 30 -28.31 17.92 -18.58
C GLU A 30 -27.22 17.99 -19.63
N ASP A 31 -27.36 18.95 -20.53
CA ASP A 31 -26.25 19.57 -21.25
C ASP A 31 -25.26 20.10 -20.20
N SER A 32 -24.43 19.23 -19.65
CA SER A 32 -23.11 19.65 -19.17
C SER A 32 -22.12 19.37 -20.28
N ASN A 33 -22.07 20.27 -21.27
CA ASN A 33 -20.89 20.43 -22.13
C ASN A 33 -19.65 20.89 -21.33
N THR A 34 -19.73 20.95 -19.99
CA THR A 34 -18.58 21.14 -19.12
C THR A 34 -17.92 19.78 -18.91
N PRO A 35 -16.65 19.62 -19.30
CA PRO A 35 -15.92 18.38 -19.09
C PRO A 35 -15.90 18.00 -17.60
N ILE A 36 -16.21 16.73 -17.30
CA ILE A 36 -16.28 16.24 -15.91
C ILE A 36 -14.88 16.18 -15.29
N PHE A 37 -13.88 15.84 -16.10
CA PHE A 37 -12.48 15.73 -15.71
C PHE A 37 -11.61 16.59 -16.63
N GLU A 38 -10.79 17.43 -16.03
CA GLU A 38 -9.87 18.31 -16.75
C GLU A 38 -8.66 18.67 -15.89
N VAL A 39 -7.59 19.07 -16.54
CA VAL A 39 -6.40 19.71 -15.97
C VAL A 39 -6.20 21.01 -16.72
N ARG A 40 -6.04 22.13 -16.00
CA ARG A 40 -5.72 23.44 -16.59
C ARG A 40 -4.70 24.19 -15.74
N GLY A 41 -3.59 24.56 -16.36
CA GLY A 41 -2.56 25.38 -15.73
C GLY A 41 -1.25 25.38 -16.52
N THR A 42 -0.12 25.28 -15.82
CA THR A 42 1.20 25.34 -16.43
C THR A 42 2.19 24.32 -15.88
N ILE A 43 3.15 23.96 -16.73
CA ILE A 43 4.41 23.30 -16.36
C ILE A 43 5.56 24.18 -16.86
N GLY A 44 6.32 24.76 -15.94
CA GLY A 44 7.28 25.82 -16.24
C GLY A 44 6.56 27.04 -16.83
N ASN A 45 6.93 27.40 -18.06
CA ASN A 45 6.31 28.51 -18.80
C ASN A 45 5.33 28.03 -19.86
N GLU A 46 5.06 26.73 -19.92
CA GLU A 46 4.20 26.14 -20.94
C GLU A 46 2.82 25.84 -20.39
N GLU A 47 1.82 25.96 -21.26
CA GLU A 47 0.45 25.56 -20.96
C GLU A 47 0.37 24.04 -20.75
N LEU A 48 -0.42 23.65 -19.76
CA LEU A 48 -0.81 22.28 -19.45
C LEU A 48 -2.33 22.21 -19.43
N VAL A 49 -2.91 21.70 -20.51
CA VAL A 49 -4.37 21.54 -20.64
C VAL A 49 -4.67 20.15 -21.20
N VAL A 50 -5.43 19.37 -20.44
CA VAL A 50 -6.00 18.10 -20.90
C VAL A 50 -7.44 18.04 -20.41
N VAL A 51 -8.37 17.69 -21.30
CA VAL A 51 -9.81 17.77 -21.04
C VAL A 51 -10.45 16.48 -21.52
N ALA A 52 -11.07 15.71 -20.62
CA ALA A 52 -11.71 14.45 -21.00
C ALA A 52 -12.78 14.68 -22.06
N GLY A 53 -12.76 13.89 -23.14
CA GLY A 53 -13.63 14.02 -24.30
C GLY A 53 -13.06 14.87 -25.44
N ASP A 54 -12.05 15.70 -25.19
CA ASP A 54 -11.32 16.43 -26.23
C ASP A 54 -10.10 15.63 -26.68
N ASN A 55 -9.77 15.65 -27.98
CA ASN A 55 -8.58 14.98 -28.55
C ASN A 55 -8.42 13.49 -28.16
N ASN A 56 -9.53 12.79 -27.89
CA ASN A 56 -9.55 11.42 -27.35
C ASN A 56 -8.90 11.29 -25.97
N ALA A 57 -8.97 12.34 -25.14
CA ALA A 57 -8.56 12.26 -23.75
C ALA A 57 -9.56 11.47 -22.91
N TYR A 58 -9.06 10.56 -22.08
CA TYR A 58 -9.85 9.73 -21.18
C TYR A 58 -9.30 9.76 -19.76
N MET A 59 -10.22 9.61 -18.81
CA MET A 59 -9.93 9.47 -17.38
C MET A 59 -9.84 7.99 -17.02
N TYR A 60 -8.73 7.57 -16.43
CA TYR A 60 -8.47 6.21 -15.96
C TYR A 60 -8.25 6.21 -14.45
N THR A 61 -8.89 5.28 -13.73
CA THR A 61 -8.63 5.08 -12.30
C THR A 61 -8.04 3.68 -12.07
N SER A 62 -7.11 3.57 -11.12
CA SER A 62 -6.56 2.28 -10.73
C SER A 62 -5.90 2.33 -9.35
N THR A 63 -5.82 1.19 -8.67
CA THR A 63 -4.88 1.00 -7.55
C THR A 63 -3.60 0.32 -8.05
N LYS A 64 -2.45 0.95 -7.80
CA LYS A 64 -1.12 0.40 -8.10
C LYS A 64 -0.45 -0.05 -6.80
N LEU A 65 0.43 -1.06 -6.86
CA LEU A 65 1.26 -1.45 -5.72
C LEU A 65 2.67 -0.88 -5.90
N VAL A 66 3.14 -0.10 -4.94
CA VAL A 66 4.51 0.44 -4.89
C VAL A 66 5.13 0.05 -3.57
N ASN A 67 6.20 -0.75 -3.61
CA ASN A 67 6.90 -1.24 -2.42
C ASN A 67 5.95 -1.85 -1.38
N GLY A 68 5.00 -2.68 -1.83
CA GLY A 68 4.01 -3.33 -0.96
C GLY A 68 2.89 -2.43 -0.45
N VAL A 69 2.85 -1.14 -0.84
CA VAL A 69 1.81 -0.19 -0.44
C VAL A 69 0.91 0.17 -1.62
N ARG A 70 -0.41 0.24 -1.37
CA ARG A 70 -1.39 0.65 -2.37
C ARG A 70 -1.21 2.13 -2.70
N VAL A 71 -1.37 2.48 -3.97
CA VAL A 71 -1.41 3.85 -4.45
C VAL A 71 -2.66 4.01 -5.29
N PHE A 72 -3.57 4.82 -4.78
CA PHE A 72 -4.84 5.17 -5.42
C PHE A 72 -4.56 6.19 -6.51
N THR A 73 -4.79 5.85 -7.78
CA THR A 73 -4.39 6.71 -8.91
C THR A 73 -5.55 7.10 -9.79
N GLY A 74 -5.48 8.33 -10.26
CA GLY A 74 -6.21 8.86 -11.39
C GLY A 74 -5.25 9.32 -12.46
N GLU A 75 -5.46 8.94 -13.72
CA GLU A 75 -4.71 9.41 -14.88
C GLU A 75 -5.64 10.00 -15.94
N LEU A 76 -5.44 11.26 -16.30
CA LEU A 76 -6.09 11.89 -17.44
C LEU A 76 -5.09 11.95 -18.61
N SER A 77 -5.42 11.34 -19.74
CA SER A 77 -4.50 11.26 -20.88
C SER A 77 -5.18 11.25 -22.24
N ASP A 78 -4.58 11.93 -23.22
CA ASP A 78 -4.91 11.88 -24.66
C ASP A 78 -3.94 10.99 -25.49
N GLY A 79 -3.02 10.30 -24.81
CA GLY A 79 -1.99 9.44 -25.42
C GLY A 79 -0.67 10.16 -25.77
N GLU A 80 -0.66 11.49 -25.83
CA GLU A 80 0.57 12.29 -25.99
C GLU A 80 0.98 12.98 -24.68
N THR A 81 -0.01 13.54 -23.98
CA THR A 81 0.11 14.12 -22.65
C THR A 81 -0.66 13.26 -21.65
N SER A 82 -0.08 13.02 -20.47
CA SER A 82 -0.78 12.38 -19.36
C SER A 82 -0.44 13.04 -18.03
N ILE A 83 -1.45 13.15 -17.16
CA ILE A 83 -1.32 13.65 -15.80
C ILE A 83 -1.90 12.60 -14.86
N GLU A 84 -1.03 11.98 -14.08
CA GLU A 84 -1.40 11.04 -13.02
C GLU A 84 -1.26 11.71 -11.66
N PHE A 85 -2.36 11.76 -10.91
CA PHE A 85 -2.36 12.02 -9.48
C PHE A 85 -2.49 10.68 -8.75
N GLY A 86 -1.56 10.41 -7.83
CA GLY A 86 -1.57 9.22 -7.00
C GLY A 86 -1.56 9.57 -5.53
N LEU A 87 -2.25 8.78 -4.71
CA LEU A 87 -2.29 8.95 -3.26
C LEU A 87 -1.84 7.65 -2.60
N PHE A 88 -0.77 7.73 -1.82
CA PHE A 88 -0.29 6.57 -1.07
C PHE A 88 -1.29 6.22 0.02
N ASP A 89 -1.56 4.94 0.19
CA ASP A 89 -2.39 4.45 1.27
C ASP A 89 -1.73 4.71 2.63
N GLY A 90 -2.53 4.80 3.68
CA GLY A 90 -2.08 5.01 5.06
C GLY A 90 -2.60 3.92 5.98
N ASN A 91 -2.17 3.94 7.24
CA ASN A 91 -2.58 2.96 8.24
C ASN A 91 -2.37 1.51 7.77
N ILE A 92 -1.27 1.27 7.06
CA ILE A 92 -0.99 0.03 6.31
C ILE A 92 -0.70 -1.20 7.20
N ASP A 93 -0.63 -0.98 8.51
CA ASP A 93 -0.52 -2.00 9.55
C ASP A 93 -1.86 -2.31 10.24
N THR A 94 -2.93 -1.56 9.93
CA THR A 94 -4.25 -1.75 10.51
C THR A 94 -5.12 -2.60 9.58
N PRO A 95 -5.51 -3.83 9.98
CA PRO A 95 -6.38 -4.67 9.18
C PRO A 95 -7.73 -3.99 8.90
N ASN A 96 -8.18 -4.03 7.65
CA ASN A 96 -9.45 -3.45 7.21
C ASN A 96 -9.55 -1.92 7.43
N SER A 97 -8.44 -1.19 7.39
CA SER A 97 -8.49 0.27 7.27
C SER A 97 -9.36 0.66 6.06
N THR A 98 -10.20 1.70 6.23
CA THR A 98 -11.11 2.22 5.20
C THR A 98 -10.60 3.59 4.75
N PRO A 99 -9.79 3.69 3.68
CA PRO A 99 -9.09 4.91 3.32
C PRO A 99 -10.04 6.09 3.06
N GLU A 100 -11.24 5.84 2.52
CA GLU A 100 -12.25 6.88 2.26
C GLU A 100 -12.52 7.80 3.46
N VAL A 101 -12.68 7.21 4.65
CA VAL A 101 -12.99 7.97 5.88
C VAL A 101 -11.80 8.83 6.31
N ASP A 102 -10.60 8.29 6.15
CA ASP A 102 -9.37 8.98 6.55
C ASP A 102 -9.10 10.17 5.61
N LEU A 103 -9.28 9.97 4.30
CA LEU A 103 -8.99 10.97 3.27
C LEU A 103 -9.81 12.27 3.37
N GLN A 104 -11.01 12.23 3.95
CA GLN A 104 -11.82 13.44 4.17
C GLN A 104 -11.16 14.44 5.14
N ASN A 105 -10.24 13.97 5.98
CA ASN A 105 -9.60 14.78 7.03
C ASN A 105 -8.09 14.98 6.82
N VAL A 106 -7.51 14.40 5.76
CA VAL A 106 -6.08 14.52 5.49
C VAL A 106 -5.74 15.86 4.85
N VAL A 107 -4.69 16.51 5.37
CA VAL A 107 -4.00 17.59 4.68
C VAL A 107 -3.07 16.96 3.65
N LEU A 108 -3.35 17.15 2.37
CA LEU A 108 -2.57 16.56 1.29
C LEU A 108 -1.19 17.21 1.20
N GLU A 109 -0.14 16.39 1.34
CA GLU A 109 1.25 16.78 1.16
C GLU A 109 1.87 15.97 0.02
N PHE A 110 2.92 16.50 -0.62
CA PHE A 110 3.66 15.73 -1.60
C PHE A 110 4.52 14.66 -0.92
N ALA A 111 4.42 13.44 -1.44
CA ALA A 111 5.35 12.37 -1.14
C ALA A 111 6.76 12.75 -1.60
N ARG A 112 7.76 12.38 -0.82
CA ARG A 112 9.17 12.71 -1.07
C ARG A 112 10.05 11.47 -1.06
N ARG A 113 11.14 11.54 -1.83
CA ARG A 113 12.24 10.59 -1.73
C ARG A 113 13.20 11.01 -0.62
N TYR A 114 13.55 10.08 0.26
CA TYR A 114 14.54 10.32 1.32
C TYR A 114 15.96 10.21 0.74
N GLN A 115 16.84 11.09 1.20
CA GLN A 115 18.27 11.05 0.87
C GLN A 115 19.04 10.13 1.82
N ASP A 116 18.58 10.05 3.08
CA ASP A 116 19.09 9.12 4.08
C ASP A 116 18.33 7.79 3.99
N PRO A 117 19.00 6.66 4.28
CA PRO A 117 18.33 5.37 4.32
C PRO A 117 17.31 5.30 5.46
N LEU A 118 16.15 4.73 5.18
CA LEU A 118 15.11 4.45 6.17
C LEU A 118 15.49 3.25 7.05
N ALA A 119 16.26 2.32 6.50
CA ALA A 119 16.82 1.19 7.24
C ALA A 119 18.17 0.79 6.64
N ILE A 120 19.06 0.31 7.50
CA ILE A 120 20.29 -0.38 7.14
C ILE A 120 20.16 -1.80 7.66
N LEU A 121 20.04 -2.76 6.73
CA LEU A 121 19.98 -4.18 7.02
C LEU A 121 21.39 -4.69 7.23
N ASP A 122 21.67 -5.28 8.38
CA ASP A 122 22.98 -5.84 8.69
C ASP A 122 22.87 -7.08 9.59
N MET A 123 23.83 -7.99 9.45
CA MET A 123 23.83 -9.26 10.18
C MET A 123 24.04 -9.07 11.69
N ALA A 124 24.81 -8.06 12.11
CA ALA A 124 25.17 -7.87 13.51
C ALA A 124 23.96 -7.43 14.35
N SER A 125 22.97 -6.78 13.73
CA SER A 125 21.70 -6.40 14.35
C SER A 125 20.75 -7.56 14.60
N ILE A 126 20.88 -8.68 13.85
CA ILE A 126 19.94 -9.82 13.93
C ILE A 126 20.58 -11.15 14.36
N VAL A 127 21.90 -11.26 14.31
CA VAL A 127 22.63 -12.47 14.73
C VAL A 127 23.44 -12.15 15.99
N PRO A 128 22.96 -12.56 17.17
CA PRO A 128 23.64 -12.29 18.42
C PRO A 128 24.95 -13.06 18.53
N ASN A 129 25.83 -12.57 19.40
CA ASN A 129 27.15 -13.15 19.69
C ASN A 129 28.09 -13.29 18.48
N GLN A 130 27.78 -12.67 17.34
CA GLN A 130 28.59 -12.71 16.12
C GLN A 130 28.82 -14.13 15.58
N ASN A 131 27.84 -15.02 15.77
CA ASN A 131 27.92 -16.41 15.30
C ASN A 131 27.65 -16.58 13.79
N GLY A 132 27.22 -15.50 13.12
CA GLY A 132 27.09 -15.43 11.67
C GLY A 132 28.41 -15.05 10.98
N THR A 133 28.62 -15.59 9.78
CA THR A 133 29.79 -15.30 8.94
C THR A 133 29.43 -14.56 7.65
N HIS A 134 28.23 -14.79 7.13
CA HIS A 134 27.75 -14.21 5.89
C HIS A 134 26.23 -14.05 5.93
N VAL A 135 25.72 -13.00 5.29
CA VAL A 135 24.28 -12.80 5.09
C VAL A 135 24.01 -12.39 3.65
N GLU A 136 23.02 -13.02 3.04
CA GLU A 136 22.37 -12.55 1.81
C GLU A 136 20.96 -12.05 2.14
N TRP A 137 20.60 -10.90 1.58
CA TRP A 137 19.31 -10.27 1.77
C TRP A 137 18.45 -10.42 0.53
N TYR A 138 17.19 -10.78 0.73
CA TYR A 138 16.16 -10.76 -0.29
C TYR A 138 15.04 -9.83 0.17
N ILE A 139 14.61 -8.93 -0.71
CA ILE A 139 13.53 -7.98 -0.46
C ILE A 139 12.44 -8.26 -1.48
N ASN A 140 11.22 -8.54 -1.00
CA ASN A 140 10.07 -8.93 -1.82
C ASN A 140 10.42 -10.10 -2.77
N GLY A 141 11.15 -11.09 -2.25
CA GLY A 141 11.60 -12.28 -2.99
C GLY A 141 12.75 -12.08 -3.98
N SER A 142 13.25 -10.85 -4.15
CA SER A 142 14.37 -10.54 -5.05
C SER A 142 15.67 -10.36 -4.28
N PHE A 143 16.78 -10.92 -4.79
CA PHE A 143 18.11 -10.72 -4.18
C PHE A 143 18.46 -9.23 -4.19
N ALA A 144 18.69 -8.67 -2.99
CA ALA A 144 19.00 -7.27 -2.78
C ALA A 144 20.52 -7.03 -2.60
N GLY A 145 21.24 -8.03 -2.10
CA GLY A 145 22.69 -7.98 -1.94
C GLY A 145 23.18 -8.79 -0.74
N SER A 146 24.48 -8.66 -0.42
CA SER A 146 25.12 -9.37 0.69
C SER A 146 25.78 -8.40 1.67
N GLY A 147 25.82 -8.75 2.96
CA GLY A 147 26.41 -7.92 4.00
C GLY A 147 25.47 -6.81 4.47
N GLU A 148 25.87 -5.55 4.29
CA GLU A 148 25.07 -4.38 4.68
C GLU A 148 24.28 -3.85 3.46
N ILE A 149 22.97 -3.65 3.60
CA ILE A 149 22.09 -3.14 2.54
C ILE A 149 21.21 -2.01 3.07
N ALA A 150 21.10 -0.92 2.30
CA ALA A 150 20.29 0.24 2.65
C ALA A 150 18.95 0.24 1.89
N ILE A 151 17.86 0.55 2.59
CA ILE A 151 16.53 0.80 2.01
C ILE A 151 16.21 2.28 2.12
N TYR A 152 15.96 2.95 0.99
CA TYR A 152 15.71 4.40 0.91
C TYR A 152 14.25 4.78 0.68
N GLU A 153 13.48 3.88 0.09
CA GLU A 153 12.10 4.16 -0.28
C GLU A 153 11.16 3.66 0.83
N PRO A 154 10.09 4.40 1.14
CA PRO A 154 9.09 3.88 2.05
C PRO A 154 8.34 2.70 1.44
N GLY A 155 7.86 1.83 2.32
CA GLY A 155 7.08 0.69 1.90
C GLY A 155 6.84 -0.31 3.03
N LYS A 156 6.17 -1.38 2.61
CA LYS A 156 5.89 -2.59 3.36
C LYS A 156 6.63 -3.73 2.67
N TYR A 157 7.67 -4.24 3.32
CA TYR A 157 8.64 -5.15 2.71
C TYR A 157 8.58 -6.51 3.37
N ASP A 158 8.55 -7.56 2.55
CA ASP A 158 8.93 -8.91 2.99
C ASP A 158 10.45 -9.04 2.86
N VAL A 159 11.15 -9.07 3.99
CA VAL A 159 12.61 -9.13 4.04
C VAL A 159 13.02 -10.50 4.53
N CYS A 160 13.90 -11.16 3.77
CA CYS A 160 14.49 -12.43 4.14
C CYS A 160 16.01 -12.30 4.31
N ALA A 161 16.52 -12.75 5.45
CA ALA A 161 17.95 -12.94 5.67
C ALA A 161 18.30 -14.42 5.49
N HIS A 162 19.28 -14.71 4.63
CA HIS A 162 19.91 -16.01 4.51
C HIS A 162 21.26 -15.94 5.21
N VAL A 163 21.30 -16.40 6.45
CA VAL A 163 22.48 -16.29 7.33
C VAL A 163 23.27 -17.59 7.27
N THR A 164 24.57 -17.49 7.00
CA THR A 164 25.51 -18.60 7.14
C THR A 164 26.25 -18.50 8.46
N PHE A 165 26.06 -19.48 9.34
CA PHE A 165 26.71 -19.54 10.65
C PHE A 165 28.15 -20.06 10.56
N LEU A 166 28.92 -19.89 11.64
CA LEU A 166 30.30 -20.39 11.77
C LEU A 166 30.46 -21.90 11.55
N THR A 167 29.37 -22.66 11.76
CA THR A 167 29.29 -24.10 11.47
C THR A 167 29.26 -24.42 9.97
N GLY A 168 29.05 -23.41 9.12
CA GLY A 168 28.84 -23.55 7.68
C GLY A 168 27.39 -23.85 7.29
N GLN A 169 26.48 -23.94 8.26
CA GLN A 169 25.05 -24.08 8.03
C GLN A 169 24.43 -22.75 7.58
N THR A 170 23.54 -22.80 6.59
CA THR A 170 22.81 -21.62 6.12
C THR A 170 21.33 -21.78 6.43
N GLU A 171 20.75 -20.76 7.05
CA GLU A 171 19.35 -20.74 7.48
C GLU A 171 18.69 -19.43 7.07
N GLN A 172 17.36 -19.49 6.97
CA GLN A 172 16.56 -18.39 6.46
C GLN A 172 15.52 -17.94 7.49
N LEU A 173 15.41 -16.62 7.65
CA LEU A 173 14.31 -15.99 8.37
C LEU A 173 13.72 -14.88 7.48
N CYS A 174 12.40 -14.88 7.32
CA CYS A 174 11.66 -13.81 6.64
C CYS A 174 10.67 -13.18 7.60
N ASP A 175 10.67 -11.85 7.62
CA ASP A 175 9.75 -11.03 8.41
C ASP A 175 9.30 -9.81 7.58
N GLU A 176 8.06 -9.38 7.84
CA GLU A 176 7.53 -8.15 7.28
C GLU A 176 7.99 -6.92 8.09
N ILE A 177 8.55 -5.92 7.40
CA ILE A 177 8.90 -4.63 7.99
C ILE A 177 8.19 -3.48 7.28
N ILE A 178 7.85 -2.43 8.04
CA ILE A 178 7.22 -1.21 7.55
C ILE A 178 8.18 -0.04 7.76
N LEU A 179 8.57 0.62 6.67
CA LEU A 179 9.52 1.72 6.65
C LEU A 179 8.91 2.97 6.03
N GLY A 180 9.11 4.13 6.65
CA GLY A 180 8.61 5.41 6.14
C GLY A 180 7.10 5.63 6.24
N TYR A 181 6.37 4.77 6.94
CA TYR A 181 4.94 4.91 7.26
C TYR A 181 4.72 4.90 8.78
N GLN A 182 3.57 5.41 9.19
CA GLN A 182 3.11 5.37 10.57
C GLN A 182 2.88 3.90 10.95
N ARG A 183 3.40 3.54 12.12
CA ARG A 183 3.13 2.26 12.75
C ARG A 183 2.22 2.53 13.93
N ASN A 184 0.95 2.19 13.79
CA ASN A 184 -0.09 2.33 14.79
C ASN A 184 0.14 1.40 15.98
N ALA A 185 0.82 0.26 15.79
CA ALA A 185 1.40 -0.51 16.88
C ALA A 185 2.60 -1.33 16.43
N ASN A 186 3.57 -1.57 17.32
CA ASN A 186 4.68 -2.48 17.04
C ASN A 186 5.14 -3.23 18.30
N CYS A 187 5.92 -4.29 18.10
CA CYS A 187 6.57 -5.04 19.16
C CYS A 187 7.83 -5.72 18.63
N ASN A 188 8.65 -6.26 19.54
CA ASN A 188 9.69 -7.21 19.21
C ASN A 188 9.58 -8.45 20.11
N ILE A 189 10.25 -9.52 19.71
CA ILE A 189 10.44 -10.72 20.54
C ILE A 189 11.77 -10.54 21.28
N ASP A 190 11.73 -10.52 22.61
CA ASP A 190 12.93 -10.70 23.42
C ASP A 190 13.13 -12.19 23.63
N LEU A 191 14.13 -12.75 22.96
CA LEU A 191 14.39 -14.18 22.93
C LEU A 191 15.65 -14.51 23.71
N SER A 192 15.52 -15.46 24.63
CA SER A 192 16.63 -16.12 25.32
C SER A 192 16.50 -17.64 25.15
N LEU A 193 17.61 -18.27 24.76
CA LEU A 193 17.67 -19.73 24.63
C LEU A 193 18.41 -20.30 25.84
N GLY A 194 17.65 -20.90 26.74
CA GLY A 194 18.19 -21.71 27.83
C GLY A 194 18.70 -23.06 27.33
N GLN A 195 19.32 -23.84 28.22
CA GLN A 195 19.91 -25.13 27.87
C GLN A 195 18.90 -26.15 27.27
N ASN A 196 17.61 -26.03 27.61
CA ASN A 196 16.55 -26.92 27.13
C ASN A 196 15.20 -26.20 26.92
N ALA A 197 15.18 -24.87 26.91
CA ALA A 197 13.93 -24.09 26.86
C ALA A 197 14.10 -22.83 26.01
N ILE A 198 13.04 -22.49 25.30
CA ILE A 198 12.79 -21.22 24.66
C ILE A 198 12.12 -20.35 25.70
N ASP A 199 12.78 -19.27 26.10
CA ASP A 199 12.23 -18.20 26.91
C ASP A 199 12.04 -16.98 25.99
N ALA A 200 10.79 -16.60 25.74
CA ALA A 200 10.49 -15.48 24.86
C ALA A 200 9.42 -14.57 25.45
N ASP A 201 9.62 -13.26 25.34
CA ASP A 201 8.68 -12.24 25.80
C ASP A 201 8.35 -11.27 24.67
N ILE A 202 7.09 -10.85 24.60
CA ILE A 202 6.69 -9.73 23.72
C ILE A 202 6.97 -8.42 24.44
N ASN A 203 7.80 -7.59 23.82
CA ASN A 203 8.05 -6.22 24.24
C ASN A 203 7.25 -5.26 23.34
N PRO A 204 6.05 -4.82 23.74
CA PRO A 204 5.26 -3.90 22.95
C PRO A 204 5.82 -2.48 23.02
N ASN A 205 5.67 -1.73 21.94
CA ASN A 205 6.03 -0.33 21.87
C ASN A 205 4.79 0.51 21.53
N GLY A 206 4.44 1.44 22.42
CA GLY A 206 3.28 2.31 22.29
C GLY A 206 2.00 1.63 22.78
N GLU A 207 1.35 0.84 21.92
CA GLU A 207 -0.02 0.39 22.16
C GLU A 207 -0.16 -0.88 23.01
N PRO A 208 -1.21 -0.99 23.85
CA PRO A 208 -1.46 -2.18 24.64
C PRO A 208 -1.73 -3.41 23.78
N VAL A 209 -1.13 -4.54 24.17
CA VAL A 209 -1.39 -5.84 23.56
C VAL A 209 -2.71 -6.40 24.07
N GLN A 210 -3.57 -6.83 23.15
CA GLN A 210 -4.82 -7.51 23.46
C GLN A 210 -4.62 -9.03 23.56
N ASN A 211 -3.87 -9.62 22.63
CA ASN A 211 -3.64 -11.06 22.57
C ASN A 211 -2.29 -11.39 21.91
N VAL A 212 -1.67 -12.49 22.32
CA VAL A 212 -0.48 -13.07 21.69
C VAL A 212 -0.71 -14.56 21.49
N GLU A 213 -0.52 -15.03 20.27
CA GLU A 213 -0.52 -16.45 19.91
C GLU A 213 0.89 -16.85 19.46
N TRP A 214 1.43 -17.91 20.06
CA TRP A 214 2.76 -18.43 19.75
C TRP A 214 2.67 -19.67 18.88
N PHE A 215 3.52 -19.73 17.86
CA PHE A 215 3.64 -20.83 16.92
C PHE A 215 5.09 -21.30 16.86
N LEU A 216 5.28 -22.61 16.77
CA LEU A 216 6.57 -23.22 16.45
C LEU A 216 6.39 -24.07 15.19
N ASN A 217 7.10 -23.73 14.11
CA ASN A 217 6.96 -24.39 12.81
C ASN A 217 5.49 -24.46 12.37
N ASP A 218 4.82 -23.30 12.38
CA ASP A 218 3.40 -23.10 12.03
C ASP A 218 2.37 -23.83 12.93
N SER A 219 2.82 -24.53 13.97
CA SER A 219 1.96 -25.20 14.95
C SER A 219 1.74 -24.31 16.17
N SER A 220 0.48 -24.04 16.53
CA SER A 220 0.17 -23.28 17.75
C SER A 220 0.62 -24.03 18.99
N ILE A 221 1.39 -23.35 19.85
CA ILE A 221 1.99 -23.95 21.05
C ILE A 221 1.54 -23.29 22.37
N ALA A 222 1.22 -21.99 22.35
CA ALA A 222 0.84 -21.26 23.56
C ALA A 222 0.16 -19.93 23.23
N THR A 223 -0.34 -19.26 24.27
CA THR A 223 -0.88 -17.91 24.23
C THR A 223 -0.40 -17.10 25.44
N GLY A 224 -0.22 -15.79 25.27
CA GLY A 224 0.17 -14.87 26.36
C GLY A 224 1.47 -14.12 26.07
N MET A 225 1.74 -13.07 26.85
CA MET A 225 2.89 -12.17 26.66
C MET A 225 4.25 -12.87 26.76
N SER A 226 4.31 -13.94 27.55
CA SER A 226 5.53 -14.70 27.83
C SER A 226 5.36 -16.15 27.39
N LEU A 227 6.42 -16.73 26.87
CA LEU A 227 6.54 -18.12 26.47
C LEU A 227 7.71 -18.75 27.22
N ASN A 228 7.44 -19.87 27.89
CA ASN A 228 8.46 -20.82 28.32
C ASN A 228 8.09 -22.17 27.71
N TYR A 229 8.89 -22.65 26.76
CA TYR A 229 8.58 -23.84 25.98
C TYR A 229 9.81 -24.73 25.85
N PRO A 230 9.71 -26.07 26.00
CA PRO A 230 10.86 -26.95 25.81
C PRO A 230 11.41 -26.84 24.38
N ILE A 231 12.73 -26.70 24.23
CA ILE A 231 13.36 -26.71 22.91
C ILE A 231 13.06 -28.03 22.22
N THR A 232 12.54 -27.95 21.00
CA THR A 232 12.43 -29.12 20.13
C THR A 232 13.80 -29.38 19.52
N TYR A 233 14.38 -30.56 19.79
CA TYR A 233 15.65 -30.95 19.17
C TYR A 233 15.48 -31.04 17.65
N GLY A 234 16.29 -30.26 16.94
CA GLY A 234 16.26 -30.17 15.48
C GLY A 234 16.80 -28.83 15.01
N ILE A 235 17.33 -28.81 13.78
CA ILE A 235 17.67 -27.57 13.07
C ILE A 235 16.40 -27.01 12.40
N GLY A 236 16.38 -25.72 12.07
CA GLY A 236 15.29 -25.19 11.25
C GLY A 236 14.06 -24.70 12.01
N ASN A 237 14.11 -24.44 13.32
CA ASN A 237 12.90 -24.06 14.05
C ASN A 237 12.56 -22.58 13.85
N LYS A 238 11.31 -22.30 13.45
CA LYS A 238 10.76 -20.95 13.37
C LYS A 238 9.79 -20.73 14.52
N LEU A 239 10.15 -19.84 15.45
CA LEU A 239 9.25 -19.34 16.47
C LEU A 239 8.55 -18.11 15.89
N THR A 240 7.21 -18.09 15.88
CA THR A 240 6.43 -16.94 15.42
C THR A 240 5.46 -16.49 16.50
N ALA A 241 5.43 -15.19 16.78
CA ALA A 241 4.41 -14.55 17.59
C ALA A 241 3.45 -13.77 16.70
N LYS A 242 2.16 -14.07 16.81
CA LYS A 242 1.09 -13.25 16.25
C LYS A 242 0.49 -12.39 17.36
N VAL A 243 0.72 -11.09 17.28
CA VAL A 243 0.36 -10.11 18.31
C VAL A 243 -0.79 -9.25 17.80
N THR A 244 -1.91 -9.29 18.51
CA THR A 244 -3.08 -8.41 18.28
C THR A 244 -3.07 -7.31 19.32
N PHE A 245 -3.11 -6.06 18.89
CA PHE A 245 -3.13 -4.89 19.75
C PHE A 245 -4.56 -4.38 20.00
N ALA A 246 -4.75 -3.60 21.06
CA ALA A 246 -6.06 -3.08 21.46
C ALA A 246 -6.71 -2.17 20.40
N ASN A 247 -5.92 -1.54 19.53
CA ASN A 247 -6.38 -0.74 18.40
C ASN A 247 -6.71 -1.58 17.15
N GLY A 248 -6.61 -2.92 17.22
CA GLY A 248 -6.91 -3.83 16.12
C GLY A 248 -5.74 -4.14 15.19
N VAL A 249 -4.59 -3.47 15.33
CA VAL A 249 -3.36 -3.80 14.60
C VAL A 249 -2.94 -5.25 14.89
N VAL A 250 -2.48 -5.95 13.86
CA VAL A 250 -1.92 -7.30 13.99
C VAL A 250 -0.51 -7.31 13.42
N ARG A 251 0.48 -7.74 14.21
CA ARG A 251 1.87 -7.92 13.78
C ARG A 251 2.26 -9.38 13.95
N GLU A 252 2.97 -9.92 12.97
CA GLU A 252 3.65 -11.21 13.09
C GLU A 252 5.16 -10.97 13.15
N LYS A 253 5.82 -11.56 14.14
CA LYS A 253 7.26 -11.47 14.36
C LYS A 253 7.82 -12.87 14.47
N SER A 254 8.99 -13.12 13.89
CA SER A 254 9.57 -14.46 13.90
C SER A 254 11.03 -14.45 14.30
N CYS A 255 11.46 -15.53 14.94
CA CYS A 255 12.87 -15.82 15.19
C CYS A 255 13.20 -17.19 14.60
N PHE A 256 14.43 -17.34 14.11
CA PHE A 256 15.00 -18.64 13.80
C PHE A 256 15.75 -19.17 15.02
N ILE A 257 15.58 -20.46 15.33
CA ILE A 257 16.21 -21.15 16.47
C ILE A 257 16.83 -22.47 16.00
N ASP A 258 18.13 -22.65 16.23
CA ASP A 258 18.75 -23.97 16.17
C ASP A 258 18.54 -24.70 17.51
N GLY A 259 17.72 -25.76 17.49
CA GLY A 259 17.46 -26.58 18.67
C GLY A 259 18.62 -27.51 19.04
N THR A 260 19.69 -27.56 18.25
CA THR A 260 20.91 -28.33 18.51
C THR A 260 22.05 -27.48 19.07
N ASP A 261 22.00 -26.16 18.85
CA ASP A 261 22.96 -25.18 19.36
C ASP A 261 22.25 -23.87 19.73
N SER A 262 22.05 -23.64 21.04
CA SER A 262 21.36 -22.46 21.56
C SER A 262 22.10 -21.13 21.29
N SER A 263 23.31 -21.18 20.75
CA SER A 263 24.06 -19.99 20.33
C SER A 263 23.76 -19.57 18.88
N GLN A 264 23.13 -20.44 18.08
CA GLN A 264 22.78 -20.18 16.67
C GLN A 264 21.30 -19.84 16.54
N TRP A 265 21.02 -18.55 16.45
CA TRP A 265 19.66 -18.05 16.23
C TRP A 265 19.68 -16.72 15.48
N ILE A 266 18.53 -16.35 14.93
CA ILE A 266 18.30 -15.06 14.26
C ILE A 266 17.12 -14.40 14.96
N SER A 267 17.29 -13.15 15.41
CA SER A 267 16.22 -12.37 16.02
C SER A 267 15.20 -11.89 14.99
N ASP A 268 14.05 -11.43 15.46
CA ASP A 268 13.08 -10.73 14.62
C ASP A 268 13.65 -9.42 14.06
N PHE A 269 13.04 -8.94 12.98
CA PHE A 269 13.58 -7.81 12.20
C PHE A 269 13.10 -6.44 12.68
N SER A 270 12.45 -6.34 13.84
CA SER A 270 11.93 -5.07 14.35
C SER A 270 13.02 -4.03 14.64
N VAL A 271 14.26 -4.46 14.87
CA VAL A 271 15.42 -3.56 15.01
C VAL A 271 15.55 -2.60 13.83
N PHE A 272 15.23 -3.05 12.61
CA PHE A 272 15.29 -2.23 11.40
C PHE A 272 14.12 -1.22 11.30
N GLU A 273 13.00 -1.47 11.98
CA GLU A 273 11.88 -0.54 12.06
C GLU A 273 12.12 0.57 13.09
N TYR A 274 12.85 0.28 14.18
CA TYR A 274 13.18 1.25 15.23
C TYR A 274 14.40 2.12 14.90
N GLY A 275 15.31 1.63 14.06
CA GLY A 275 16.54 2.32 13.66
C GLY A 275 16.35 3.50 12.69
N SER A 276 15.13 3.72 12.18
CA SER A 276 14.82 4.81 11.24
C SER A 276 14.88 6.17 11.94
N THR A 277 16.09 6.75 12.07
CA THR A 277 16.31 8.17 12.34
C THR A 277 16.74 8.85 11.04
N PRO A 278 16.36 10.12 10.77
CA PRO A 278 15.70 11.09 11.66
C PRO A 278 14.17 10.96 11.69
N SER A 279 13.50 11.87 12.41
CA SER A 279 12.03 12.01 12.43
C SER A 279 11.50 12.29 11.03
N ILE A 280 11.25 11.22 10.29
CA ILE A 280 10.62 11.27 8.98
C ILE A 280 9.13 11.50 9.17
N THR A 281 8.58 12.50 8.49
CA THR A 281 7.13 12.57 8.26
C THR A 281 6.72 11.27 7.56
N PRO A 282 5.77 10.51 8.11
CA PRO A 282 5.25 9.32 7.46
C PRO A 282 4.64 9.62 6.09
N GLN A 283 4.73 8.67 5.16
CA GLN A 283 4.18 8.79 3.81
C GLN A 283 2.67 8.51 3.74
N ASP A 284 2.03 8.19 4.86
CA ASP A 284 0.59 7.98 4.97
C ASP A 284 -0.18 9.10 4.29
N TYR A 285 -0.99 8.73 3.28
CA TYR A 285 -1.85 9.66 2.55
C TYR A 285 -1.13 10.84 1.88
N GLN A 286 0.18 10.70 1.60
CA GLN A 286 0.91 11.66 0.78
C GLN A 286 0.67 11.42 -0.71
N ALA A 287 0.72 12.49 -1.50
CA ALA A 287 0.39 12.48 -2.91
C ALA A 287 1.63 12.47 -3.81
N ARG A 288 1.52 11.82 -4.96
CA ARG A 288 2.48 11.91 -6.06
C ARG A 288 1.81 12.48 -7.29
N LEU A 289 2.62 13.19 -8.07
CA LEU A 289 2.25 13.68 -9.38
C LEU A 289 3.24 13.13 -10.40
N ILE A 290 2.72 12.56 -11.48
CA ILE A 290 3.49 12.14 -12.64
C ILE A 290 2.90 12.82 -13.87
N ILE A 291 3.71 13.57 -14.61
CA ILE A 291 3.30 14.20 -15.87
C ILE A 291 4.13 13.61 -16.99
N GLN A 292 3.47 13.21 -18.08
CA GLN A 292 4.10 12.91 -19.35
C GLN A 292 3.69 13.98 -20.35
N LYS A 293 4.65 14.61 -21.02
CA LYS A 293 4.39 15.64 -22.05
C LYS A 293 5.58 15.70 -22.99
N ASP A 294 5.34 15.77 -24.30
CA ASP A 294 6.37 15.88 -25.34
C ASP A 294 7.48 14.80 -25.23
N GLY A 295 7.08 13.57 -24.88
CA GLY A 295 8.00 12.45 -24.68
C GLY A 295 8.89 12.53 -23.43
N LYS A 296 8.65 13.49 -22.54
CA LYS A 296 9.35 13.66 -21.27
C LYS A 296 8.49 13.18 -20.11
N THR A 297 9.15 12.71 -19.04
CA THR A 297 8.49 12.32 -17.79
C THR A 297 8.94 13.26 -16.67
N TYR A 298 7.97 13.75 -15.93
CA TYR A 298 8.16 14.61 -14.77
C TYR A 298 7.55 13.96 -13.53
N ARG A 299 8.22 14.07 -12.39
CA ARG A 299 7.74 13.45 -11.14
C ARG A 299 7.94 14.35 -9.94
N SER A 300 6.93 14.44 -9.06
CA SER A 300 7.01 15.24 -7.84
C SER A 300 7.87 14.59 -6.74
N MET A 301 7.89 13.26 -6.64
CA MET A 301 8.60 12.56 -5.54
C MET A 301 10.12 12.75 -5.57
N GLN A 302 10.68 13.03 -6.74
CA GLN A 302 12.10 13.32 -6.92
C GLN A 302 12.41 14.82 -6.77
N ALA A 303 11.39 15.67 -6.73
CA ALA A 303 11.54 17.11 -6.57
C ALA A 303 11.45 17.51 -5.09
N ASP A 304 12.10 18.62 -4.77
CA ASP A 304 11.91 19.29 -3.49
C ASP A 304 10.60 20.09 -3.54
N ASN A 305 9.63 19.62 -2.77
CA ASN A 305 8.31 20.23 -2.63
C ASN A 305 8.14 20.88 -1.25
N GLU A 306 9.22 21.21 -0.54
CA GLU A 306 9.14 22.01 0.69
C GLU A 306 8.46 23.36 0.40
N GLY A 307 7.31 23.60 1.04
CA GLY A 307 6.48 24.79 0.81
C GLY A 307 5.54 24.74 -0.41
N SER A 308 5.46 23.61 -1.11
CA SER A 308 4.45 23.36 -2.14
C SER A 308 3.10 22.99 -1.49
N THR A 309 2.00 23.15 -2.23
CA THR A 309 0.64 22.93 -1.71
C THR A 309 -0.20 22.05 -2.62
N ILE A 310 -1.01 21.21 -2.00
CA ILE A 310 -2.10 20.47 -2.64
C ILE A 310 -3.36 20.78 -1.83
N THR A 311 -4.29 21.51 -2.43
CA THR A 311 -5.55 21.85 -1.79
C THR A 311 -6.66 20.98 -2.36
N LEU A 312 -7.24 20.12 -1.53
CA LEU A 312 -8.47 19.40 -1.85
C LEU A 312 -9.67 20.34 -1.71
N LEU A 313 -10.28 20.70 -2.84
CA LEU A 313 -11.44 21.60 -2.90
C LEU A 313 -12.74 20.83 -2.74
N SER A 314 -12.85 19.64 -3.32
CA SER A 314 -13.95 18.71 -3.10
C SER A 314 -13.54 17.26 -3.38
N LEU A 315 -14.22 16.32 -2.71
CA LEU A 315 -14.13 14.89 -2.94
C LEU A 315 -15.54 14.31 -2.88
N GLU A 316 -16.06 13.87 -4.02
CA GLU A 316 -17.44 13.41 -4.15
C GLU A 316 -17.49 12.02 -4.76
N PRO A 317 -18.38 11.12 -4.31
CA PRO A 317 -18.59 9.82 -4.95
C PRO A 317 -18.88 9.99 -6.45
N TYR A 318 -18.31 9.11 -7.26
CA TYR A 318 -18.53 9.04 -8.70
C TYR A 318 -18.89 7.62 -9.13
N GLU A 319 -19.21 7.41 -10.41
CA GLU A 319 -19.54 6.09 -10.95
C GLU A 319 -18.41 5.08 -10.71
N ASP A 320 -18.76 3.82 -10.47
CA ASP A 320 -17.77 2.75 -10.34
C ASP A 320 -16.94 2.63 -11.62
N ASN A 321 -15.65 2.28 -11.49
CA ASN A 321 -14.83 2.07 -12.66
C ASN A 321 -15.19 0.77 -13.40
N ALA A 322 -14.51 0.51 -14.51
CA ALA A 322 -14.76 -0.67 -15.34
C ALA A 322 -14.56 -2.02 -14.58
N ASN A 323 -13.85 -2.00 -13.44
CA ASN A 323 -13.65 -3.17 -12.59
C ASN A 323 -14.71 -3.29 -11.48
N GLY A 324 -15.65 -2.33 -11.37
CA GLY A 324 -16.66 -2.27 -10.32
C GLY A 324 -16.16 -1.72 -8.99
N ASN A 325 -15.00 -1.05 -8.98
CA ASN A 325 -14.46 -0.42 -7.78
C ASN A 325 -15.04 1.00 -7.62
N SER A 326 -15.34 1.38 -6.38
CA SER A 326 -15.78 2.72 -6.01
C SER A 326 -14.77 3.78 -6.47
N THR A 327 -15.26 4.86 -7.06
CA THR A 327 -14.41 5.99 -7.44
C THR A 327 -14.94 7.30 -6.88
N TYR A 328 -14.05 8.27 -6.79
CA TYR A 328 -14.32 9.62 -6.33
C TYR A 328 -13.84 10.63 -7.34
N LYS A 329 -14.60 11.70 -7.53
CA LYS A 329 -14.15 12.89 -8.22
C LYS A 329 -13.48 13.82 -7.22
N ALA A 330 -12.16 13.97 -7.33
CA ALA A 330 -11.38 14.92 -6.55
C ALA A 330 -11.16 16.20 -7.37
N VAL A 331 -11.48 17.35 -6.78
CA VAL A 331 -11.11 18.66 -7.33
C VAL A 331 -9.95 19.22 -6.51
N LEU A 332 -8.82 19.45 -7.18
CA LEU A 332 -7.55 19.81 -6.56
C LEU A 332 -7.02 21.12 -7.13
N GLN A 333 -6.43 21.94 -6.28
CA GLN A 333 -5.52 23.01 -6.68
C GLN A 333 -4.10 22.62 -6.28
N ILE A 334 -3.20 22.55 -7.26
CA ILE A 334 -1.82 22.09 -7.08
C ILE A 334 -0.86 23.22 -7.42
N GLU A 335 0.02 23.54 -6.47
CA GLU A 335 1.16 24.43 -6.67
C GLU A 335 2.41 23.72 -6.15
N GLY A 336 3.33 23.33 -7.04
CA GLY A 336 4.50 22.57 -6.62
C GLY A 336 5.60 22.48 -7.66
N VAL A 337 6.46 21.48 -7.50
CA VAL A 337 7.64 21.26 -8.33
C VAL A 337 7.69 19.80 -8.76
N VAL A 338 8.07 19.58 -10.02
CA VAL A 338 8.35 18.26 -10.58
C VAL A 338 9.78 18.23 -11.15
N MET A 339 10.44 17.08 -11.07
CA MET A 339 11.75 16.86 -11.68
C MET A 339 11.58 16.23 -13.06
N GLU A 340 12.19 16.81 -14.09
CA GLU A 340 12.33 16.16 -15.41
C GLU A 340 13.32 14.99 -15.30
N MET A 341 12.85 13.76 -15.48
CA MET A 341 13.64 12.56 -15.20
C MET A 341 14.86 12.37 -16.11
N SER A 342 14.89 13.01 -17.28
CA SER A 342 16.01 12.94 -18.23
C SER A 342 17.14 13.92 -17.92
N THR A 343 16.85 15.03 -17.25
CA THR A 343 17.81 16.13 -17.03
C THR A 343 17.97 16.52 -15.56
N GLU A 344 17.17 15.93 -14.68
CA GLU A 344 17.06 16.24 -13.24
C GLU A 344 16.68 17.70 -12.96
N LYS A 345 16.18 18.41 -13.98
CA LYS A 345 15.78 19.80 -13.85
C LYS A 345 14.48 19.90 -13.07
N MET A 346 14.47 20.75 -12.05
CA MET A 346 13.26 21.13 -11.30
C MET A 346 12.42 22.12 -12.11
N ILE A 347 11.13 21.83 -12.24
CA ILE A 347 10.19 22.64 -13.02
C ILE A 347 8.94 22.91 -12.16
N PRO A 348 8.53 24.18 -12.00
CA PRO A 348 7.33 24.50 -11.25
C PRO A 348 6.09 24.04 -12.01
N VAL A 349 5.06 23.64 -11.28
CA VAL A 349 3.72 23.33 -11.79
C VAL A 349 2.69 24.12 -11.00
N ASN A 350 1.70 24.66 -11.70
CA ASN A 350 0.54 25.30 -11.08
C ASN A 350 -0.69 24.99 -11.92
N PHE A 351 -1.65 24.25 -11.37
CA PHE A 351 -2.87 23.92 -12.09
C PHE A 351 -4.03 23.60 -11.15
N THR A 352 -5.24 23.74 -11.70
CA THR A 352 -6.45 23.15 -11.12
C THR A 352 -6.80 21.89 -11.89
N THR A 353 -7.27 20.85 -11.20
CA THR A 353 -7.73 19.64 -11.85
C THR A 353 -9.00 19.08 -11.19
N ALA A 354 -9.86 18.49 -12.02
CA ALA A 354 -10.86 17.53 -11.60
C ALA A 354 -10.42 16.16 -12.12
N ILE A 355 -10.14 15.22 -11.21
CA ILE A 355 -9.61 13.89 -11.53
C ILE A 355 -10.39 12.80 -10.80
N GLY A 356 -10.57 11.65 -11.44
CA GLY A 356 -11.12 10.46 -10.79
C GLY A 356 -10.05 9.75 -9.97
N VAL A 357 -10.37 9.26 -8.77
CA VAL A 357 -9.46 8.44 -7.95
C VAL A 357 -10.22 7.21 -7.48
N GLU A 358 -9.61 6.02 -7.63
CA GLU A 358 -10.15 4.78 -7.06
C GLU A 358 -9.81 4.73 -5.57
N VAL A 359 -10.82 4.68 -4.69
CA VAL A 359 -10.62 4.51 -3.25
C VAL A 359 -11.48 3.32 -2.81
N PRO A 360 -10.86 2.16 -2.53
CA PRO A 360 -11.57 0.90 -2.25
C PRO A 360 -12.16 0.80 -0.85
#